data_AF-A0A1I4PSE7-F1
#
_entry.id   AF-A0A1I4PSE7-F1
#
_cell.length_a   1.000
_cell.length_b   1.000
_cell.length_c   1.000
_cell.angle_alpha   90.00
_cell.angle_beta   90.00
_cell.angle_gamma   90.00
#
_symmetry.space_group_name_H-M   'P 1'
#
loop_
_entity.id
_entity.type
_entity.pdbx_description
1 polymer ?
#
loop_
_entity_poly.entity_id
_entity_poly.type
_entity_poly.pdbx_seq_one_letter_code
_entity_poly.pdbx_strand_id
1 'polypeptide(L)'
;MIGARTNKRLESIKVLVHEMLLSIECMVNRQEATVHLYGVSIFASMLAMKRGQNPELATITGLLRDYYVFKTGINEFPGPNSAEAVRTIIRDTGMFTEEEQITVLRSIFYQNDSSRNHDPYEEILKDANVLQLYFQNTGHRLPELDINRLRNVLNELEIVGEFKEEEFNQEKEMNTQFIEDKRRKLADIAEVLAGQNIIGIPGDERYREICRYWPDASIYKVLKNSWCAAFVYHSCRQAGFLLPIRYPNGIHRFAGVGAWLEWAQLPETGFFHLDEQDGFTPQRGDIVIYDKLLSDHSHDHIGIVLAGNEEDILVAEGNRDNKNYSSIFHRDRRHRILGYIRIDNSYRYHFRGEYKPF
;
A
#
# COMPACT_ATOMS: atom_id res chain seq x y z
N MET A 1 19.09 33.94 1.20
CA MET A 1 18.97 32.76 2.08
C MET A 1 17.83 31.80 1.70
N ILE A 2 16.74 32.26 1.07
CA ILE A 2 15.63 31.38 0.63
C ILE A 2 16.08 30.40 -0.47
N GLY A 3 16.75 30.87 -1.53
CA GLY A 3 17.20 30.01 -2.65
C GLY A 3 18.25 28.94 -2.33
N ALA A 4 19.01 29.08 -1.23
CA ALA A 4 19.97 28.05 -0.79
C ALA A 4 19.27 26.86 -0.09
N ARG A 5 18.09 27.10 0.50
CA ARG A 5 17.30 26.05 1.17
C ARG A 5 16.49 25.24 0.15
N THR A 6 15.92 25.93 -0.85
CA THR A 6 15.21 25.37 -2.02
C THR A 6 16.07 24.34 -2.77
N ASN A 7 17.32 24.67 -3.07
CA ASN A 7 18.20 23.76 -3.82
C ASN A 7 18.57 22.50 -2.99
N LYS A 8 18.60 22.59 -1.66
CA LYS A 8 18.98 21.46 -0.80
C LYS A 8 17.89 20.38 -0.71
N ARG A 9 16.61 20.74 -0.70
CA ARG A 9 15.50 19.78 -0.57
C ARG A 9 15.39 18.89 -1.80
N LEU A 10 15.29 19.51 -2.97
CA LEU A 10 15.19 18.81 -4.24
C LEU A 10 16.39 17.89 -4.48
N GLU A 11 17.61 18.35 -4.22
CA GLU A 11 18.81 17.51 -4.39
C GLU A 11 18.81 16.32 -3.42
N SER A 12 18.35 16.50 -2.18
CA SER A 12 18.21 15.38 -1.23
C SER A 12 17.21 14.34 -1.71
N ILE A 13 16.08 14.77 -2.28
CA ILE A 13 15.08 13.86 -2.86
C ILE A 13 15.63 13.16 -4.11
N LYS A 14 16.37 13.86 -4.98
CA LYS A 14 16.99 13.24 -6.15
C LYS A 14 17.96 12.13 -5.76
N VAL A 15 18.81 12.35 -4.75
CA VAL A 15 19.72 11.30 -4.25
C VAL A 15 18.94 10.07 -3.80
N LEU A 16 17.89 10.27 -3.00
CA LEU A 16 17.04 9.18 -2.53
C LEU A 16 16.35 8.42 -3.69
N VAL A 17 15.83 9.14 -4.69
CA VAL A 17 15.20 8.53 -5.87
C VAL A 17 16.23 7.78 -6.71
N HIS A 18 17.45 8.31 -6.86
CA HIS A 18 18.54 7.60 -7.54
C HIS A 18 18.93 6.31 -6.82
N GLU A 19 19.06 6.32 -5.50
CA GLU A 19 19.34 5.11 -4.70
C GLU A 19 18.23 4.06 -4.87
N MET A 20 16.97 4.50 -4.89
CA MET A 20 15.83 3.62 -5.19
C MET A 20 15.92 3.03 -6.61
N LEU A 21 16.17 3.86 -7.63
CA LEU A 21 16.28 3.40 -9.02
C LEU A 21 17.44 2.41 -9.20
N LEU A 22 18.58 2.64 -8.53
CA LEU A 22 19.72 1.72 -8.57
C LEU A 22 19.40 0.35 -7.96
N SER A 23 18.41 0.27 -7.07
CA SER A 23 17.95 -1.02 -6.50
C SER A 23 17.08 -1.84 -7.46
N ILE A 24 16.65 -1.30 -8.60
CA ILE A 24 15.92 -2.06 -9.63
C ILE A 24 16.92 -2.91 -10.42
N GLU A 25 16.80 -4.24 -10.36
CA GLU A 25 17.76 -5.17 -10.99
C GLU A 25 17.76 -5.10 -12.52
N CYS A 26 16.58 -5.07 -13.14
CA CYS A 26 16.45 -5.01 -14.60
C CYS A 26 16.85 -3.63 -15.13
N MET A 27 17.89 -3.59 -15.98
CA MET A 27 18.38 -2.35 -16.60
C MET A 27 17.30 -1.62 -17.41
N VAL A 28 16.48 -2.36 -18.16
CA VAL A 28 15.39 -1.78 -18.97
C VAL A 28 14.35 -1.12 -18.06
N ASN A 29 13.83 -1.85 -17.07
CA ASN A 29 12.86 -1.31 -16.12
C ASN A 29 13.42 -0.11 -15.35
N ARG A 30 14.71 -0.14 -14.99
CA ARG A 30 15.39 0.98 -14.34
C ARG A 30 15.43 2.22 -15.25
N GLN A 31 15.77 2.04 -16.51
CA GLN A 31 15.81 3.13 -17.49
C GLN A 31 14.42 3.71 -17.73
N GLU A 32 13.41 2.85 -17.91
CA GLU A 32 12.01 3.27 -18.07
C GLU A 32 11.51 4.04 -16.84
N ALA A 33 11.75 3.53 -15.64
CA ALA A 33 11.41 4.21 -14.38
C ALA A 33 12.11 5.58 -14.27
N THR A 34 13.38 5.66 -14.67
CA THR A 34 14.14 6.92 -14.67
C THR A 34 13.53 7.93 -15.63
N VAL A 35 13.28 7.54 -16.89
CA VAL A 35 12.67 8.42 -17.89
C VAL A 35 11.29 8.87 -17.45
N HIS A 36 10.50 7.96 -16.88
CA HIS A 36 9.16 8.24 -16.40
C HIS A 36 9.15 9.26 -15.26
N LEU A 37 9.83 8.98 -14.13
CA LEU A 37 9.82 9.86 -12.96
C LEU A 37 10.37 11.26 -13.28
N TYR A 38 11.49 11.34 -14.01
CA TYR A 38 12.05 12.64 -14.38
C TYR A 38 11.16 13.38 -15.38
N GLY A 39 10.59 12.68 -16.36
CA GLY A 39 9.63 13.27 -17.30
C GLY A 39 8.42 13.86 -16.58
N VAL A 40 7.81 13.11 -15.66
CA VAL A 40 6.67 13.60 -14.87
C VAL A 40 7.10 14.78 -14.00
N SER A 41 8.27 14.73 -13.36
CA SER A 41 8.76 15.85 -12.53
C SER A 41 8.94 17.15 -13.31
N ILE A 42 9.42 17.07 -14.56
CA ILE A 42 9.65 18.23 -15.44
C ILE A 42 8.31 18.82 -15.88
N PHE A 43 7.36 17.98 -16.32
CA PHE A 43 6.03 18.45 -16.69
C PHE A 43 5.28 19.03 -15.48
N ALA A 44 5.40 18.41 -14.30
CA ALA A 44 4.80 18.92 -13.07
C ALA A 44 5.37 20.31 -12.70
N SER A 45 6.69 20.49 -12.80
CA SER A 45 7.33 21.79 -12.61
C SER A 45 6.80 22.84 -13.59
N MET A 46 6.75 22.52 -14.89
CA MET A 46 6.29 23.43 -15.93
C MET A 46 4.83 23.83 -15.72
N LEU A 47 3.95 22.86 -15.45
CA LEU A 47 2.53 23.11 -15.18
C LEU A 47 2.35 23.93 -13.90
N ALA A 48 3.11 23.66 -12.85
CA ALA A 48 3.09 24.46 -11.64
C ALA A 48 3.46 25.93 -11.92
N MET A 49 4.50 26.19 -12.72
CA MET A 49 4.85 27.55 -13.13
C MET A 49 3.71 28.23 -13.88
N LYS A 50 3.09 27.53 -14.84
CA LYS A 50 1.97 28.08 -15.63
C LYS A 50 0.73 28.38 -14.77
N ARG A 51 0.46 27.53 -13.77
CA ARG A 51 -0.72 27.60 -12.90
C ARG A 51 -0.50 28.38 -11.61
N GLY A 52 0.64 29.08 -11.47
CA GLY A 52 0.94 29.91 -10.30
C GLY A 52 1.17 29.11 -9.00
N GLN A 53 1.62 27.86 -9.10
CA GLN A 53 1.99 27.00 -7.98
C GLN A 53 3.52 26.92 -7.80
N ASN A 54 3.99 26.28 -6.72
CA ASN A 54 5.42 26.12 -6.44
C ASN A 54 6.04 25.02 -7.33
N PRO A 55 6.93 25.36 -8.28
CA PRO A 55 7.53 24.37 -9.18
C PRO A 55 8.48 23.40 -8.48
N GLU A 56 9.17 23.83 -7.43
CA GLU A 56 10.06 22.94 -6.65
C GLU A 56 9.24 21.81 -6.01
N LEU A 57 8.12 22.17 -5.37
CA LEU A 57 7.25 21.21 -4.70
C LEU A 57 6.62 20.24 -5.72
N ALA A 58 6.16 20.75 -6.86
CA ALA A 58 5.62 19.92 -7.94
C ALA A 58 6.68 18.96 -8.54
N THR A 59 7.93 19.43 -8.69
CA THR A 59 9.06 18.57 -9.12
C THR A 59 9.28 17.43 -8.13
N ILE A 60 9.33 17.74 -6.84
CA ILE A 60 9.53 16.76 -5.76
C ILE A 60 8.40 15.74 -5.76
N THR A 61 7.14 16.18 -5.86
CA THR A 61 5.98 15.29 -5.94
C THR A 61 6.07 14.36 -7.15
N GLY A 62 6.43 14.88 -8.33
CA GLY A 62 6.59 14.08 -9.54
C GLY A 62 7.67 13.01 -9.43
N LEU A 63 8.80 13.32 -8.78
CA LEU A 63 9.88 12.35 -8.53
C LEU A 63 9.49 11.22 -7.55
N LEU A 64 8.54 11.49 -6.64
CA LEU A 64 8.16 10.56 -5.56
C LEU A 64 6.89 9.73 -5.87
N ARG A 65 6.19 10.04 -6.95
CA ARG A 65 4.82 9.57 -7.23
C ARG A 65 4.60 8.05 -7.16
N ASP A 66 5.56 7.30 -7.67
CA ASP A 66 5.51 5.83 -7.73
C ASP A 66 6.67 5.18 -6.95
N TYR A 67 7.14 5.87 -5.90
CA TYR A 67 8.27 5.41 -5.11
C TYR A 67 8.09 3.97 -4.61
N TYR A 68 6.90 3.62 -4.11
CA TYR A 68 6.63 2.27 -3.61
C TYR A 68 6.70 1.23 -4.72
N VAL A 69 6.11 1.52 -5.87
CA VAL A 69 6.02 0.60 -7.01
C VAL A 69 7.42 0.26 -7.50
N PHE A 70 8.26 1.27 -7.72
CA PHE A 70 9.63 1.05 -8.19
C PHE A 70 10.53 0.44 -7.13
N LYS A 71 10.28 0.70 -5.84
CA LYS A 71 11.07 0.13 -4.75
C LYS A 71 10.75 -1.34 -4.47
N THR A 72 9.51 -1.77 -4.69
CA THR A 72 9.03 -3.11 -4.30
C THR A 72 8.69 -4.01 -5.49
N GLY A 73 8.49 -3.45 -6.69
CA GLY A 73 7.94 -4.15 -7.85
C GLY A 73 6.44 -4.45 -7.75
N ILE A 74 5.73 -3.89 -6.77
CA ILE A 74 4.32 -4.18 -6.48
C ILE A 74 3.45 -3.04 -6.99
N ASN A 75 2.53 -3.34 -7.92
CA ASN A 75 1.72 -2.34 -8.62
C ASN A 75 0.28 -2.21 -8.08
N GLU A 76 -0.10 -2.94 -7.03
CA GLU A 76 -1.40 -2.77 -6.40
C GLU A 76 -1.42 -1.52 -5.51
N PHE A 77 -2.49 -0.74 -5.64
CA PHE A 77 -2.71 0.51 -4.90
C PHE A 77 -1.51 1.48 -4.97
N PRO A 78 -1.04 1.85 -6.19
CA PRO A 78 0.21 2.60 -6.36
C PRO A 78 0.18 3.96 -5.65
N GLY A 79 -0.93 4.70 -5.73
CA GLY A 79 -1.15 5.94 -4.96
C GLY A 79 -1.07 5.74 -3.44
N PRO A 80 -1.98 4.97 -2.80
CA PRO A 80 -1.97 4.76 -1.36
C PRO A 80 -0.64 4.23 -0.80
N ASN A 81 -0.03 3.26 -1.48
CA ASN A 81 1.22 2.65 -1.00
C ASN A 81 2.42 3.59 -1.19
N SER A 82 2.49 4.34 -2.30
CA SER A 82 3.54 5.35 -2.50
C SER A 82 3.40 6.52 -1.53
N ALA A 83 2.18 6.99 -1.26
CA ALA A 83 1.94 8.03 -0.27
C ALA A 83 2.41 7.58 1.13
N GLU A 84 2.11 6.36 1.56
CA GLU A 84 2.57 5.87 2.86
C GLU A 84 4.09 5.68 2.94
N ALA A 85 4.72 5.18 1.87
CA ALA A 85 6.18 5.05 1.82
C ALA A 85 6.88 6.42 1.86
N VAL A 86 6.35 7.39 1.10
CA VAL A 86 6.87 8.76 1.03
C VAL A 86 6.64 9.52 2.33
N ARG A 87 5.53 9.27 3.03
CA ARG A 87 5.22 9.90 4.34
C ARG A 87 6.34 9.71 5.34
N THR A 88 6.89 8.49 5.44
CA THR A 88 8.04 8.24 6.32
C THR A 88 9.29 8.98 5.88
N ILE A 89 9.55 9.01 4.57
CA ILE A 89 10.72 9.68 4.00
C ILE A 89 10.70 11.18 4.28
N ILE A 90 9.63 11.88 3.89
CA ILE A 90 9.57 13.34 4.00
C ILE A 90 9.50 13.79 5.47
N ARG A 91 8.84 13.02 6.33
CA ARG A 91 8.84 13.26 7.79
C ARG A 91 10.25 13.18 8.36
N ASP A 92 10.96 12.09 8.07
CA ASP A 92 12.26 11.82 8.68
C ASP A 92 13.37 12.76 8.16
N THR A 93 13.20 13.34 6.95
CA THR A 93 14.12 14.38 6.46
C THR A 93 14.02 15.70 7.24
N GLY A 94 12.87 16.01 7.84
CA GLY A 94 12.62 17.27 8.54
C GLY A 94 12.74 18.53 7.65
N MET A 95 12.63 18.37 6.32
CA MET A 95 12.86 19.45 5.35
C MET A 95 11.58 20.15 4.86
N PHE A 96 10.41 19.61 5.17
CA PHE A 96 9.12 20.07 4.65
C PHE A 96 8.21 20.52 5.79
N THR A 97 7.42 21.58 5.57
CA THR A 97 6.35 21.96 6.49
C THR A 97 5.24 20.92 6.49
N GLU A 98 4.37 20.92 7.50
CA GLU A 98 3.22 20.02 7.54
C GLU A 98 2.29 20.22 6.34
N GLU A 99 2.03 21.47 5.94
CA GLU A 99 1.25 21.81 4.74
C GLU A 99 1.90 21.23 3.47
N GLU A 100 3.21 21.42 3.27
CA GLU A 100 3.93 20.86 2.12
C GLU A 100 3.87 19.33 2.12
N GLN A 101 3.99 18.68 3.28
CA GLN A 101 3.86 17.24 3.41
C GLN A 101 2.44 16.78 3.03
N ILE A 102 1.39 17.46 3.51
CA ILE A 102 0.00 17.16 3.15
C ILE A 102 -0.18 17.26 1.64
N THR A 103 0.29 18.34 1.01
CA THR A 103 0.19 18.55 -0.44
C THR A 103 0.87 17.42 -1.23
N VAL A 104 2.12 17.08 -0.88
CA VAL A 104 2.85 15.99 -1.56
C VAL A 104 2.12 14.67 -1.40
N LEU A 105 1.71 14.33 -0.17
CA LEU A 105 1.12 13.02 0.13
C LEU A 105 -0.26 12.85 -0.49
N ARG A 106 -1.11 13.89 -0.50
CA ARG A 106 -2.41 13.84 -1.17
C ARG A 106 -2.27 13.75 -2.69
N SER A 107 -1.35 14.53 -3.27
CA SER A 107 -1.04 14.46 -4.70
C SER A 107 -0.69 13.04 -5.13
N ILE A 108 0.18 12.38 -4.38
CA ILE A 108 0.58 10.99 -4.63
C ILE A 108 -0.58 10.02 -4.38
N PHE A 109 -1.33 10.20 -3.29
CA PHE A 109 -2.45 9.30 -2.94
C PHE A 109 -3.53 9.27 -4.03
N TYR A 110 -3.92 10.44 -4.53
CA TYR A 110 -5.00 10.60 -5.51
C TYR A 110 -4.55 10.53 -6.98
N GLN A 111 -3.28 10.20 -7.25
CA GLN A 111 -2.71 10.25 -8.58
C GLN A 111 -3.41 9.39 -9.64
N ASN A 112 -4.13 8.34 -9.23
CA ASN A 112 -4.91 7.47 -10.12
C ASN A 112 -6.42 7.72 -10.04
N ASP A 113 -6.88 8.68 -9.23
CA ASP A 113 -8.29 9.03 -9.14
C ASP A 113 -8.64 10.13 -10.15
N SER A 114 -8.93 9.69 -11.38
CA SER A 114 -9.46 10.54 -12.45
C SER A 114 -10.97 10.79 -12.34
N SER A 115 -11.66 10.23 -11.33
CA SER A 115 -13.12 10.36 -11.19
C SER A 115 -13.58 11.66 -10.54
N ARG A 116 -12.66 12.38 -9.89
CA ARG A 116 -12.93 13.62 -9.15
C ARG A 116 -11.83 14.64 -9.40
N ASN A 117 -12.23 15.92 -9.43
CA ASN A 117 -11.29 17.03 -9.39
C ASN A 117 -10.84 17.27 -7.94
N HIS A 118 -9.53 17.36 -7.76
CA HIS A 118 -8.90 17.60 -6.47
C HIS A 118 -8.20 18.98 -6.43
N ASP A 119 -7.40 19.21 -5.40
CA ASP A 119 -6.65 20.45 -5.22
C ASP A 119 -5.57 20.62 -6.33
N PRO A 120 -5.00 21.84 -6.50
CA PRO A 120 -4.18 22.15 -7.67
C PRO A 120 -2.98 21.23 -7.91
N TYR A 121 -2.32 20.72 -6.86
CA TYR A 121 -1.13 19.86 -7.02
C TYR A 121 -1.47 18.43 -7.43
N GLU A 122 -2.58 17.89 -6.94
CA GLU A 122 -3.14 16.61 -7.33
C GLU A 122 -3.44 16.62 -8.84
N GLU A 123 -4.07 17.70 -9.32
CA GLU A 123 -4.39 17.86 -10.74
C GLU A 123 -3.13 18.12 -11.59
N ILE A 124 -2.17 18.91 -11.10
CA ILE A 124 -0.86 19.08 -11.76
C ILE A 124 -0.15 17.74 -11.93
N LEU A 125 -0.15 16.88 -10.90
CA LEU A 125 0.53 15.58 -10.97
C LEU A 125 -0.12 14.65 -11.99
N LYS A 126 -1.46 14.58 -12.02
CA LYS A 126 -2.21 13.78 -13.02
C LYS A 126 -1.94 14.27 -14.44
N ASP A 127 -1.97 15.58 -14.64
CA ASP A 127 -1.74 16.20 -15.94
C ASP A 127 -0.30 16.00 -16.42
N ALA A 128 0.67 16.12 -15.51
CA ALA A 128 2.08 15.85 -15.79
C ALA A 128 2.31 14.38 -16.18
N ASN A 129 1.57 13.45 -15.55
CA ASN A 129 1.64 12.03 -15.88
C ASN A 129 1.14 11.75 -17.31
N VAL A 130 -0.04 12.26 -17.68
CA VAL A 130 -0.58 12.02 -19.04
C VAL A 130 0.27 12.70 -20.12
N LEU A 131 0.84 13.88 -19.84
CA LEU A 131 1.80 14.53 -20.75
C LEU A 131 3.06 13.67 -20.92
N GLN A 132 3.61 13.15 -19.82
CA GLN A 132 4.81 12.31 -19.89
C GLN A 132 4.57 11.07 -20.76
N LEU A 133 3.45 10.38 -20.56
CA LEU A 133 3.09 9.20 -21.33
C LEU A 133 2.91 9.53 -22.82
N TYR A 134 2.22 10.63 -23.13
CA TYR A 134 2.01 11.10 -24.50
C TYR A 134 3.30 11.49 -25.21
N PHE A 135 4.16 12.28 -24.57
CA PHE A 135 5.41 12.75 -25.19
C PHE A 135 6.48 11.65 -25.28
N GLN A 136 6.43 10.63 -24.41
CA GLN A 136 7.30 9.46 -24.53
C GLN A 136 6.88 8.59 -25.72
N ASN A 137 5.58 8.44 -25.96
CA ASN A 137 5.05 7.69 -27.10
C ASN A 137 3.69 8.27 -27.51
N THR A 138 3.65 9.00 -28.63
CA THR A 138 2.42 9.65 -29.12
C THR A 138 1.37 8.63 -29.61
N GLY A 139 1.76 7.38 -29.82
CA GLY A 139 0.86 6.26 -30.09
C GLY A 139 0.37 5.55 -28.82
N HIS A 140 0.71 6.05 -27.62
CA HIS A 140 0.29 5.44 -26.37
C HIS A 140 -1.22 5.55 -26.21
N ARG A 141 -1.80 4.37 -26.10
CA ARG A 141 -3.18 4.14 -25.75
C ARG A 141 -3.43 4.52 -24.28
N LEU A 142 -4.42 5.36 -24.03
CA LEU A 142 -4.80 5.86 -22.69
C LEU A 142 -6.28 5.61 -22.43
N PRO A 143 -6.71 5.48 -21.16
CA PRO A 143 -8.12 5.46 -20.78
C PRO A 143 -8.85 6.74 -21.23
N GLU A 144 -10.16 6.64 -21.53
CA GLU A 144 -10.97 7.77 -22.02
C GLU A 144 -10.89 9.02 -21.12
N LEU A 145 -10.95 8.83 -19.80
CA LEU A 145 -10.83 9.93 -18.84
C LEU A 145 -9.48 10.64 -18.93
N ASP A 146 -8.40 9.88 -19.16
CA ASP A 146 -7.05 10.43 -19.28
C ASP A 146 -6.83 11.11 -20.65
N ILE A 147 -7.57 10.70 -21.69
CA ILE A 147 -7.58 11.39 -22.99
C ILE A 147 -8.25 12.76 -22.88
N ASN A 148 -9.38 12.85 -22.18
CA ASN A 148 -10.04 14.14 -21.95
C ASN A 148 -9.12 15.07 -21.15
N ARG A 149 -8.44 14.53 -20.14
CA ARG A 149 -7.41 15.26 -19.37
C ARG A 149 -6.25 15.73 -20.25
N LEU A 150 -5.70 14.83 -21.07
CA LEU A 150 -4.62 15.13 -22.01
C LEU A 150 -5.01 16.23 -23.00
N ARG A 151 -6.22 16.17 -23.56
CA ARG A 151 -6.76 17.19 -24.48
C ARG A 151 -6.84 18.55 -23.79
N ASN A 152 -7.32 18.59 -22.56
CA ASN A 152 -7.43 19.84 -21.80
C ASN A 152 -6.06 20.47 -21.54
N VAL A 153 -5.07 19.68 -21.10
CA VAL A 153 -3.73 20.21 -20.82
C VAL A 153 -2.96 20.59 -22.10
N LEU A 154 -3.15 19.88 -23.22
CA LEU A 154 -2.54 20.29 -24.49
C LEU A 154 -3.15 21.58 -25.03
N ASN A 155 -4.46 21.75 -24.91
CA ASN A 155 -5.13 23.02 -25.23
C ASN A 155 -4.63 24.17 -24.34
N GLU A 156 -4.50 23.93 -23.03
CA GLU A 156 -3.89 24.88 -22.10
C GLU A 156 -2.48 25.29 -22.55
N LEU A 157 -1.69 24.36 -23.09
CA LEU A 157 -0.32 24.57 -23.57
C LEU A 157 -0.23 25.06 -25.02
N GLU A 158 -1.37 25.23 -25.72
CA GLU A 158 -1.42 25.60 -27.13
C GLU A 158 -0.69 24.60 -28.06
N ILE A 159 -0.72 23.31 -27.71
CA ILE A 159 -0.08 22.24 -28.47
C ILE A 159 -1.14 21.48 -29.26
N VAL A 160 -0.93 21.36 -30.57
CA VAL A 160 -1.78 20.52 -31.44
C VAL A 160 -1.30 19.06 -31.32
N GLY A 161 -2.21 18.17 -30.94
CA GLY A 161 -1.94 16.73 -30.81
C GLY A 161 -2.98 15.87 -31.51
N GLU A 162 -2.56 14.68 -31.97
CA GLU A 162 -3.45 13.63 -32.44
C GLU A 162 -3.60 12.56 -31.35
N PHE A 163 -4.80 12.00 -31.19
CA PHE A 163 -5.12 11.06 -30.12
C PHE A 163 -5.68 9.76 -30.68
N LYS A 164 -5.33 8.64 -30.04
CA LYS A 164 -5.94 7.34 -30.30
C LYS A 164 -6.55 6.82 -29.01
N GLU A 165 -7.86 6.56 -29.04
CA GLU A 165 -8.59 6.04 -27.89
C GLU A 165 -8.29 4.56 -27.67
N GLU A 166 -8.20 4.14 -26.41
CA GLU A 166 -8.43 2.74 -26.09
C GLU A 166 -9.93 2.46 -26.22
N GLU A 167 -10.30 1.64 -27.20
CA GLU A 167 -11.61 0.99 -27.17
C GLU A 167 -11.68 0.10 -25.92
N PHE A 168 -12.39 0.59 -24.91
CA PHE A 168 -12.69 -0.21 -23.73
C PHE A 168 -13.74 -1.26 -24.14
N ASN A 169 -13.28 -2.44 -24.56
CA ASN A 169 -14.18 -3.56 -24.77
C ASN A 169 -14.81 -3.92 -23.42
N GLN A 170 -16.04 -3.48 -23.18
CA GLN A 170 -16.91 -3.98 -22.11
C GLN A 170 -17.40 -5.41 -22.38
N GLU A 171 -16.64 -6.23 -23.12
CA GLU A 171 -16.96 -7.63 -23.31
C GLU A 171 -16.41 -8.47 -22.16
N LYS A 172 -17.34 -8.79 -21.26
CA LYS A 172 -17.37 -9.93 -20.33
C LYS A 172 -16.44 -9.89 -19.12
N GLU A 173 -17.00 -9.37 -18.04
CA GLU A 173 -17.13 -10.18 -16.81
C GLU A 173 -18.61 -10.27 -16.39
N MET A 174 -19.44 -10.78 -17.29
CA MET A 174 -20.62 -11.54 -16.83
C MET A 174 -20.19 -13.00 -16.69
N ASN A 175 -19.19 -13.23 -15.84
CA ASN A 175 -18.77 -14.57 -15.48
C ASN A 175 -19.60 -14.99 -14.28
N THR A 176 -20.20 -16.18 -14.38
CA THR A 176 -20.90 -16.88 -13.31
C THR A 176 -19.95 -16.93 -12.11
N GLN A 177 -20.09 -15.98 -11.19
CA GLN A 177 -19.11 -15.75 -10.14
C GLN A 177 -19.29 -16.87 -9.12
N PHE A 178 -18.61 -17.99 -9.33
CA PHE A 178 -18.21 -18.83 -8.22
C PHE A 178 -17.47 -17.89 -7.27
N ILE A 179 -18.12 -17.54 -6.16
CA ILE A 179 -17.46 -16.79 -5.10
C ILE A 179 -16.39 -17.74 -4.58
N GLU A 180 -15.16 -17.56 -5.05
CA GLU A 180 -14.00 -18.27 -4.54
C GLU A 180 -13.99 -18.08 -3.02
N ASP A 181 -13.92 -19.18 -2.28
CA ASP A 181 -13.88 -19.12 -0.82
C ASP A 181 -12.48 -18.65 -0.37
N LYS A 182 -12.25 -17.34 -0.48
CA LYS A 182 -11.00 -16.67 -0.13
C LYS A 182 -10.63 -16.89 1.33
N ARG A 183 -11.60 -17.03 2.25
CA ARG A 183 -11.37 -17.38 3.65
C ARG A 183 -10.81 -18.79 3.80
N ARG A 184 -11.38 -19.77 3.09
CA ARG A 184 -10.81 -21.12 3.06
C ARG A 184 -9.39 -21.12 2.49
N LYS A 185 -9.19 -20.43 1.37
CA LYS A 185 -7.88 -20.25 0.73
C LYS A 185 -6.86 -19.58 1.66
N LEU A 186 -7.28 -18.57 2.42
CA LEU A 186 -6.46 -17.89 3.43
C LEU A 186 -5.94 -18.87 4.48
N ALA A 187 -6.81 -19.70 5.03
CA ALA A 187 -6.39 -20.71 6.00
C ALA A 187 -5.48 -21.78 5.38
N ASP A 188 -5.77 -22.25 4.17
CA ASP A 188 -4.95 -23.25 3.48
C ASP A 188 -3.54 -22.69 3.20
N ILE A 189 -3.42 -21.44 2.76
CA ILE A 189 -2.13 -20.74 2.58
C ILE A 189 -1.40 -20.57 3.91
N ALA A 190 -2.10 -20.10 4.94
CA ALA A 190 -1.49 -19.87 6.25
C ALA A 190 -0.97 -21.17 6.88
N GLU A 191 -1.71 -22.27 6.72
CA GLU A 191 -1.30 -23.61 7.15
C GLU A 191 0.00 -24.03 6.44
N VAL A 192 0.06 -23.90 5.11
CA VAL A 192 1.29 -24.22 4.35
C VAL A 192 2.47 -23.36 4.81
N LEU A 193 2.30 -22.04 4.89
CA LEU A 193 3.38 -21.11 5.26
C LEU A 193 3.84 -21.29 6.72
N ALA A 194 2.92 -21.56 7.63
CA ALA A 194 3.24 -21.80 9.03
C ALA A 194 3.92 -23.17 9.24
N GLY A 195 3.49 -24.20 8.52
CA GLY A 195 4.10 -25.54 8.55
C GLY A 195 5.52 -25.61 7.98
N GLN A 196 5.94 -24.58 7.23
CA GLN A 196 7.27 -24.46 6.64
C GLN A 196 8.37 -24.03 7.64
N ASN A 197 8.02 -23.71 8.89
CA ASN A 197 8.95 -23.22 9.92
C ASN A 197 9.84 -22.06 9.39
N ILE A 198 9.21 -21.01 8.88
CA ILE A 198 9.89 -19.82 8.38
C ILE A 198 10.59 -19.14 9.55
N ILE A 199 11.88 -18.86 9.42
CA ILE A 199 12.66 -18.20 10.47
C ILE A 199 12.68 -16.70 10.18
N GLY A 200 12.34 -15.86 11.17
CA GLY A 200 12.23 -14.40 11.04
C GLY A 200 13.59 -13.69 10.96
N ILE A 201 14.47 -14.11 10.05
CA ILE A 201 15.79 -13.53 9.81
C ILE A 201 16.01 -13.27 8.32
N PRO A 202 16.79 -12.24 7.93
CA PRO A 202 17.04 -11.93 6.52
C PRO A 202 17.63 -13.07 5.69
N GLY A 203 18.26 -14.07 6.33
CA GLY A 203 18.79 -15.25 5.65
C GLY A 203 17.70 -16.15 5.06
N ASP A 204 16.49 -16.17 5.63
CA ASP A 204 15.36 -16.96 5.12
C ASP A 204 14.64 -16.20 4.00
N GLU A 205 14.64 -16.77 2.79
CA GLU A 205 14.01 -16.16 1.62
C GLU A 205 12.51 -15.95 1.78
N ARG A 206 11.82 -16.87 2.46
CA ARG A 206 10.38 -16.80 2.68
C ARG A 206 10.03 -15.66 3.62
N TYR A 207 10.90 -15.39 4.60
CA TYR A 207 10.77 -14.22 5.47
C TYR A 207 11.02 -12.91 4.70
N ARG A 208 12.00 -12.87 3.79
CA ARG A 208 12.21 -11.71 2.91
C ARG A 208 11.00 -11.42 2.03
N GLU A 209 10.37 -12.48 1.50
CA GLU A 209 9.16 -12.38 0.70
C GLU A 209 7.96 -11.82 1.50
N ILE A 210 7.85 -12.15 2.80
CA ILE A 210 6.85 -11.54 3.69
C ILE A 210 7.18 -10.05 3.94
N CYS A 211 8.46 -9.71 4.12
CA CYS A 211 8.87 -8.34 4.45
C CYS A 211 8.82 -7.37 3.27
N ARG A 212 8.86 -7.87 2.03
CA ARG A 212 9.03 -7.03 0.81
C ARG A 212 7.94 -5.97 0.61
N TYR A 213 6.78 -6.11 1.24
CA TYR A 213 5.70 -5.14 1.15
C TYR A 213 6.03 -3.82 1.85
N TRP A 214 7.00 -3.78 2.76
CA TRP A 214 7.37 -2.55 3.45
C TRP A 214 8.75 -2.11 2.97
N PRO A 215 8.84 -1.00 2.20
CA PRO A 215 10.08 -0.58 1.52
C PRO A 215 11.14 0.04 2.44
N ASP A 216 10.91 0.04 3.76
CA ASP A 216 11.77 0.64 4.76
C ASP A 216 13.14 -0.06 4.81
N ALA A 217 14.24 0.71 4.77
CA ALA A 217 15.59 0.16 4.82
C ALA A 217 15.87 -0.66 6.10
N SER A 218 15.16 -0.35 7.18
CA SER A 218 15.27 -1.03 8.48
C SER A 218 14.22 -2.11 8.70
N ILE A 219 13.48 -2.54 7.66
CA ILE A 219 12.31 -3.42 7.83
C ILE A 219 12.61 -4.71 8.62
N TYR A 220 13.74 -5.35 8.34
CA TYR A 220 14.15 -6.56 9.06
C TYR A 220 14.50 -6.33 10.53
N LYS A 221 14.88 -5.11 10.90
CA LYS A 221 15.10 -4.72 12.29
C LYS A 221 13.77 -4.45 12.98
N VAL A 222 12.84 -3.77 12.30
CA VAL A 222 11.52 -3.41 12.82
C VAL A 222 10.65 -4.65 13.05
N LEU A 223 10.65 -5.60 12.13
CA LEU A 223 9.83 -6.81 12.20
C LEU A 223 10.47 -7.97 12.98
N LYS A 224 11.70 -7.79 13.47
CA LYS A 224 12.39 -8.82 14.25
C LYS A 224 11.57 -9.16 15.50
N ASN A 225 11.19 -10.43 15.67
CA ASN A 225 10.34 -10.90 16.76
C ASN A 225 8.95 -10.21 16.82
N SER A 226 8.47 -9.58 15.74
CA SER A 226 7.19 -8.85 15.73
C SER A 226 6.55 -8.88 14.34
N TRP A 227 6.63 -10.03 13.65
CA TRP A 227 6.18 -10.19 12.26
C TRP A 227 4.90 -11.01 12.10
N CYS A 228 4.16 -11.27 13.18
CA CYS A 228 2.88 -11.99 13.12
C CYS A 228 1.85 -11.30 12.21
N ALA A 229 1.69 -9.97 12.33
CA ALA A 229 0.79 -9.22 11.45
C ALA A 229 1.29 -9.14 9.99
N ALA A 230 2.61 -9.09 9.77
CA ALA A 230 3.19 -9.17 8.43
C ALA A 230 2.91 -10.54 7.77
N PHE A 231 2.99 -11.63 8.53
CA PHE A 231 2.60 -12.97 8.08
C PHE A 231 1.12 -13.05 7.70
N VAL A 232 0.23 -12.47 8.51
CA VAL A 232 -1.21 -12.41 8.21
C VAL A 232 -1.47 -11.58 6.95
N TYR A 233 -0.82 -10.42 6.79
CA TYR A 233 -0.91 -9.59 5.59
C TYR A 233 -0.48 -10.34 4.32
N HIS A 234 0.66 -11.03 4.38
CA HIS A 234 1.14 -11.84 3.26
C HIS A 234 0.15 -12.95 2.89
N SER A 235 -0.38 -13.65 3.90
CA SER A 235 -1.38 -14.72 3.71
C SER A 235 -2.68 -14.18 3.09
N CYS A 236 -3.18 -13.05 3.58
CA CYS A 236 -4.35 -12.36 3.02
C CYS A 236 -4.13 -11.97 1.56
N ARG A 237 -2.97 -11.39 1.23
CA ARG A 237 -2.64 -11.03 -0.16
C ARG A 237 -2.60 -12.24 -1.09
N GLN A 238 -1.94 -13.33 -0.69
CA GLN A 238 -1.92 -14.57 -1.49
C GLN A 238 -3.32 -15.19 -1.67
N ALA A 239 -4.21 -15.00 -0.69
CA ALA A 239 -5.60 -15.45 -0.76
C ALA A 239 -6.49 -14.53 -1.61
N GLY A 240 -6.00 -13.39 -2.09
CA GLY A 240 -6.76 -12.42 -2.89
C GLY A 240 -7.49 -11.34 -2.06
N PHE A 241 -7.21 -11.24 -0.75
CA PHE A 241 -7.58 -10.07 0.05
C PHE A 241 -6.51 -8.99 -0.12
N LEU A 242 -6.65 -8.21 -1.20
CA LEU A 242 -5.73 -7.13 -1.53
C LEU A 242 -6.06 -5.88 -0.70
N LEU A 243 -5.09 -5.43 0.09
CA LEU A 243 -5.15 -4.22 0.92
C LEU A 243 -3.90 -3.37 0.67
N PRO A 244 -3.97 -2.03 0.78
CA PRO A 244 -2.76 -1.21 0.87
C PRO A 244 -1.95 -1.57 2.12
N ILE A 245 -0.69 -1.17 2.20
CA ILE A 245 0.19 -1.47 3.35
C ILE A 245 -0.26 -0.75 4.64
N ARG A 246 -1.12 0.26 4.51
CA ARG A 246 -1.79 1.01 5.56
C ARG A 246 -3.17 1.39 5.05
N TYR A 247 -4.22 1.15 5.84
CA TYR A 247 -5.54 1.66 5.51
C TYR A 247 -5.50 3.21 5.54
N PRO A 248 -6.11 3.92 4.57
CA PRO A 248 -6.08 5.38 4.56
C PRO A 248 -6.53 5.96 5.91
N ASN A 249 -5.79 6.94 6.41
CA ASN A 249 -5.98 7.60 7.71
C ASN A 249 -5.72 6.73 8.95
N GLY A 250 -5.41 5.42 8.79
CA GLY A 250 -5.17 4.53 9.92
C GLY A 250 -3.92 4.88 10.72
N ILE A 251 -3.84 4.54 12.00
CA ILE A 251 -2.68 4.95 12.83
C ILE A 251 -1.45 4.09 12.49
N HIS A 252 -1.67 2.81 12.19
CA HIS A 252 -0.63 1.82 11.98
C HIS A 252 -0.68 1.20 10.58
N ARG A 253 0.45 0.64 10.12
CA ARG A 253 0.53 -0.19 8.91
C ARG A 253 0.06 -1.61 9.23
N PHE A 254 -0.42 -2.37 8.23
CA PHE A 254 -0.86 -3.77 8.39
C PHE A 254 0.25 -4.76 8.78
N ALA A 255 1.49 -4.30 8.94
CA ALA A 255 2.55 -5.01 9.65
C ALA A 255 2.38 -5.02 11.18
N GLY A 256 1.43 -4.25 11.73
CA GLY A 256 1.11 -4.21 13.15
C GLY A 256 -0.32 -4.65 13.43
N VAL A 257 -0.54 -5.35 14.55
CA VAL A 257 -1.84 -5.91 14.95
C VAL A 257 -2.92 -4.82 15.11
N GLY A 258 -2.54 -3.66 15.68
CA GLY A 258 -3.47 -2.53 15.85
C GLY A 258 -4.12 -2.06 14.54
N ALA A 259 -3.41 -2.13 13.41
CA ALA A 259 -3.97 -1.76 12.11
C ALA A 259 -5.11 -2.70 11.67
N TRP A 260 -4.98 -4.00 11.96
CA TRP A 260 -6.00 -5.00 11.65
C TRP A 260 -7.26 -4.78 12.50
N LEU A 261 -7.07 -4.52 13.79
CA LEU A 261 -8.18 -4.26 14.70
C LEU A 261 -8.93 -2.97 14.32
N GLU A 262 -8.19 -1.87 14.13
CA GLU A 262 -8.75 -0.58 13.71
C GLU A 262 -9.56 -0.75 12.42
N TRP A 263 -8.92 -1.32 11.39
CA TRP A 263 -9.56 -1.52 10.09
C TRP A 263 -10.80 -2.41 10.17
N ALA A 264 -10.79 -3.47 10.98
CA ALA A 264 -11.93 -4.38 11.09
C ALA A 264 -13.11 -3.79 11.89
N GLN A 265 -12.89 -2.72 12.66
CA GLN A 265 -13.92 -2.03 13.45
C GLN A 265 -14.55 -0.83 12.73
N LEU A 266 -14.03 -0.45 11.55
CA LEU A 266 -14.57 0.67 10.79
C LEU A 266 -16.03 0.40 10.37
N PRO A 267 -16.89 1.43 10.28
CA PRO A 267 -18.28 1.28 9.88
C PRO A 267 -18.46 0.59 8.52
N GLU A 268 -17.54 0.80 7.58
CA GLU A 268 -17.59 0.22 6.24
C GLU A 268 -17.14 -1.25 6.15
N THR A 269 -16.44 -1.77 7.16
CA THR A 269 -15.96 -3.16 7.20
C THR A 269 -16.74 -3.96 8.22
N GLY A 270 -16.77 -3.52 9.49
CA GLY A 270 -17.52 -4.18 10.57
C GLY A 270 -17.20 -5.68 10.73
N PHE A 271 -15.96 -6.09 10.44
CA PHE A 271 -15.53 -7.49 10.43
C PHE A 271 -15.07 -8.02 11.78
N PHE A 272 -14.91 -7.15 12.78
CA PHE A 272 -14.46 -7.53 14.10
C PHE A 272 -15.61 -8.06 14.96
N HIS A 273 -15.40 -9.22 15.56
CA HIS A 273 -16.28 -9.86 16.52
C HIS A 273 -15.53 -10.08 17.83
N LEU A 274 -16.10 -9.67 18.95
CA LEU A 274 -15.51 -9.95 20.26
C LEU A 274 -15.51 -11.46 20.54
N ASP A 275 -14.53 -11.93 21.29
CA ASP A 275 -14.58 -13.31 21.80
C ASP A 275 -15.84 -13.50 22.65
N GLU A 276 -16.43 -14.70 22.59
CA GLU A 276 -17.71 -15.04 23.24
C GLU A 276 -18.92 -14.16 22.83
N GLN A 277 -18.82 -13.39 21.74
CA GLN A 277 -19.97 -12.65 21.21
C GLN A 277 -21.11 -13.59 20.82
N ASP A 278 -22.32 -13.31 21.31
CA ASP A 278 -23.52 -14.09 21.01
C ASP A 278 -23.72 -14.27 19.51
N GLY A 279 -23.91 -15.52 19.09
CA GLY A 279 -24.12 -15.89 17.68
C GLY A 279 -22.85 -15.92 16.82
N PHE A 280 -21.67 -15.71 17.39
CA PHE A 280 -20.40 -15.86 16.68
C PHE A 280 -19.66 -17.12 17.11
N THR A 281 -19.29 -17.96 16.15
CA THR A 281 -18.38 -19.09 16.36
C THR A 281 -17.20 -18.95 15.42
N PRO A 282 -15.95 -18.98 15.91
CA PRO A 282 -14.76 -18.93 15.08
C PRO A 282 -14.75 -20.05 14.06
N GLN A 283 -14.31 -19.74 12.85
CA GLN A 283 -14.26 -20.65 11.72
C GLN A 283 -12.88 -20.59 11.07
N ARG A 284 -12.55 -21.66 10.33
CA ARG A 284 -11.37 -21.68 9.49
C ARG A 284 -11.35 -20.46 8.57
N GLY A 285 -10.23 -19.74 8.56
CA GLY A 285 -10.03 -18.52 7.78
C GLY A 285 -10.45 -17.23 8.49
N ASP A 286 -10.96 -17.31 9.72
CA ASP A 286 -10.98 -16.15 10.60
C ASP A 286 -9.57 -15.80 11.05
N ILE A 287 -9.32 -14.52 11.26
CA ILE A 287 -8.08 -14.03 11.87
C ILE A 287 -8.36 -13.84 13.35
N VAL A 288 -7.51 -14.37 14.23
CA VAL A 288 -7.64 -14.21 15.68
C VAL A 288 -6.71 -13.10 16.18
N ILE A 289 -7.21 -12.22 17.04
CA ILE A 289 -6.47 -11.15 17.71
C ILE A 289 -6.36 -11.51 19.20
N TYR A 290 -5.15 -11.41 19.75
CA TYR A 290 -4.88 -11.67 21.16
C TYR A 290 -4.55 -10.37 21.91
N ASP A 291 -4.93 -10.29 23.18
CA ASP A 291 -4.64 -9.15 24.05
C ASP A 291 -3.73 -9.56 25.21
N LYS A 292 -2.54 -8.96 25.29
CA LYS A 292 -1.54 -9.21 26.35
C LYS A 292 -1.14 -10.68 26.48
N LEU A 293 -0.93 -11.33 25.34
CA LEU A 293 -0.54 -12.73 25.28
C LEU A 293 0.99 -12.91 25.45
N LEU A 294 1.77 -12.04 24.80
CA LEU A 294 3.23 -12.11 24.70
C LEU A 294 3.94 -10.90 25.34
N SER A 295 3.20 -9.85 25.69
CA SER A 295 3.67 -8.60 26.29
C SER A 295 2.54 -7.93 27.10
N ASP A 296 2.85 -6.82 27.79
CA ASP A 296 1.85 -6.02 28.51
C ASP A 296 1.10 -5.02 27.60
N HIS A 297 1.47 -4.95 26.31
CA HIS A 297 0.81 -4.11 25.33
C HIS A 297 -0.55 -4.69 24.92
N SER A 298 -1.51 -3.83 24.61
CA SER A 298 -2.79 -4.32 24.09
C SER A 298 -2.62 -4.84 22.67
N HIS A 299 -3.38 -5.88 22.33
CA HIS A 299 -3.54 -6.40 20.98
C HIS A 299 -2.18 -6.83 20.40
N ASP A 300 -1.41 -7.59 21.17
CA ASP A 300 0.02 -7.78 20.92
C ASP A 300 0.34 -8.95 19.99
N HIS A 301 -0.66 -9.76 19.63
CA HIS A 301 -0.46 -10.90 18.76
C HIS A 301 -1.66 -11.20 17.86
N ILE A 302 -1.39 -11.86 16.72
CA ILE A 302 -2.38 -12.18 15.69
C ILE A 302 -2.04 -13.50 15.00
N GLY A 303 -3.06 -14.23 14.57
CA GLY A 303 -2.92 -15.50 13.83
C GLY A 303 -4.11 -15.78 12.93
N ILE A 304 -4.08 -16.90 12.20
CA ILE A 304 -5.18 -17.37 11.35
C ILE A 304 -5.72 -18.69 11.89
N VAL A 305 -7.03 -18.75 12.10
CA VAL A 305 -7.73 -19.94 12.59
C VAL A 305 -7.76 -21.00 11.49
N LEU A 306 -7.27 -22.19 11.81
CA LEU A 306 -7.26 -23.36 10.92
C LEU A 306 -8.39 -24.34 11.25
N ALA A 307 -8.67 -24.50 12.54
CA ALA A 307 -9.76 -25.30 13.10
C ALA A 307 -9.98 -24.86 14.56
N GLY A 308 -11.07 -25.29 15.18
CA GLY A 308 -11.29 -25.05 16.60
C GLY A 308 -12.45 -25.87 17.15
N ASN A 309 -12.44 -26.05 18.47
CA ASN A 309 -13.52 -26.63 19.25
C ASN A 309 -13.87 -25.67 20.41
N GLU A 310 -14.55 -26.13 21.46
CA GLU A 310 -14.93 -25.28 22.61
C GLU A 310 -13.74 -24.91 23.52
N GLU A 311 -12.68 -25.72 23.55
CA GLU A 311 -11.55 -25.56 24.46
C GLU A 311 -10.33 -24.92 23.77
N ASP A 312 -10.05 -25.30 22.52
CA ASP A 312 -8.87 -24.86 21.79
C ASP A 312 -9.17 -24.42 20.34
N ILE A 313 -8.26 -23.62 19.81
CA ILE A 313 -8.16 -23.28 18.39
C ILE A 313 -6.81 -23.71 17.84
N LEU A 314 -6.82 -24.38 16.70
CA LEU A 314 -5.63 -24.62 15.89
C LEU A 314 -5.36 -23.36 15.08
N VAL A 315 -4.17 -22.79 15.22
CA VAL A 315 -3.80 -21.53 14.55
C VAL A 315 -2.50 -21.64 13.78
N ALA A 316 -2.41 -20.88 12.68
CA ALA A 316 -1.19 -20.58 11.96
C ALA A 316 -0.70 -19.18 12.36
N GLU A 317 0.56 -19.09 12.83
CA GLU A 317 1.16 -17.84 13.26
C GLU A 317 2.58 -17.65 12.69
N GLY A 318 2.95 -16.40 12.41
CA GLY A 318 4.28 -16.05 11.93
C GLY A 318 5.34 -15.93 13.03
N ASN A 319 5.00 -15.54 14.25
CA ASN A 319 5.99 -15.31 15.32
C ASN A 319 5.56 -16.02 16.60
N ARG A 320 5.68 -17.35 16.60
CA ARG A 320 5.23 -18.16 17.73
C ARG A 320 5.97 -17.78 19.01
N ASP A 321 5.22 -17.35 20.02
CA ASP A 321 5.68 -17.09 21.39
C ASP A 321 6.94 -16.20 21.47
N ASN A 322 7.06 -15.22 20.57
CA ASN A 322 8.24 -14.35 20.41
C ASN A 322 9.57 -15.08 20.16
N LYS A 323 9.51 -16.32 19.65
CA LYS A 323 10.69 -17.13 19.30
C LYS A 323 11.12 -16.97 17.84
N ASN A 324 10.49 -16.07 17.09
CA ASN A 324 10.91 -15.66 15.75
C ASN A 324 10.85 -16.75 14.68
N TYR A 325 9.84 -17.62 14.74
CA TYR A 325 9.54 -18.60 13.70
C TYR A 325 8.04 -18.80 13.50
N SER A 326 7.63 -19.18 12.29
CA SER A 326 6.25 -19.55 11.99
C SER A 326 5.93 -20.97 12.43
N SER A 327 4.69 -21.22 12.88
CA SER A 327 4.28 -22.54 13.37
C SER A 327 2.76 -22.71 13.33
N ILE A 328 2.34 -23.96 13.22
CA ILE A 328 0.97 -24.39 13.51
C ILE A 328 0.94 -24.99 14.91
N PHE A 329 -0.04 -24.62 15.74
CA PHE A 329 -0.24 -25.19 17.07
C PHE A 329 -1.59 -24.79 17.66
N HIS A 330 -1.97 -25.43 18.78
CA HIS A 330 -3.19 -25.10 19.50
C HIS A 330 -2.97 -23.96 20.49
N ARG A 331 -3.90 -23.01 20.54
CA ARG A 331 -4.06 -22.03 21.63
C ARG A 331 -5.35 -22.32 22.39
N ASP A 332 -5.30 -22.15 23.71
CA ASP A 332 -6.48 -22.20 24.58
C ASP A 332 -7.41 -21.03 24.24
N ARG A 333 -8.69 -21.32 23.98
CA ARG A 333 -9.68 -20.29 23.64
C ARG A 333 -9.95 -19.32 24.78
N ARG A 334 -9.79 -19.77 26.03
CA ARG A 334 -10.05 -18.95 27.22
C ARG A 334 -8.85 -18.09 27.60
N HIS A 335 -7.76 -18.16 26.84
CA HIS A 335 -6.53 -17.47 27.17
C HIS A 335 -6.26 -16.30 26.22
N ARG A 336 -6.54 -15.08 26.72
CA ARG A 336 -6.05 -13.83 26.12
C ARG A 336 -6.51 -13.59 24.67
N ILE A 337 -7.61 -14.20 24.23
CA ILE A 337 -8.24 -13.86 22.95
C ILE A 337 -9.04 -12.57 23.14
N LEU A 338 -8.79 -11.58 22.28
CA LEU A 338 -9.60 -10.36 22.23
C LEU A 338 -10.86 -10.56 21.37
N GLY A 339 -10.68 -11.22 20.24
CA GLY A 339 -11.73 -11.46 19.27
C GLY A 339 -11.20 -11.94 17.93
N TYR A 340 -12.07 -11.93 16.94
CA TYR A 340 -11.82 -12.47 15.61
C TYR A 340 -12.21 -11.47 14.53
N ILE A 341 -11.49 -11.48 13.42
CA ILE A 341 -11.81 -10.72 12.21
C ILE A 341 -12.27 -11.71 11.15
N ARG A 342 -13.52 -11.55 10.71
CA ARG A 342 -14.12 -12.34 9.64
C ARG A 342 -14.26 -11.48 8.38
N ILE A 343 -13.26 -11.55 7.50
CA ILE A 343 -13.28 -10.79 6.23
C ILE A 343 -14.29 -11.43 5.27
N ASP A 344 -15.24 -10.65 4.77
CA ASP A 344 -16.21 -11.14 3.80
C ASP A 344 -15.53 -11.62 2.50
N ASN A 345 -15.92 -12.79 1.97
CA ASN A 345 -15.33 -13.36 0.74
C ASN A 345 -15.50 -12.44 -0.48
N SER A 346 -16.49 -11.56 -0.50
CA SER A 346 -16.68 -10.58 -1.58
C SER A 346 -15.88 -9.29 -1.36
N TYR A 347 -15.21 -9.11 -0.20
CA TYR A 347 -14.53 -7.86 0.13
C TYR A 347 -13.52 -7.47 -0.95
N ARG A 348 -13.64 -6.20 -1.37
CA ARG A 348 -12.73 -5.49 -2.26
C ARG A 348 -12.39 -4.17 -1.59
N TYR A 349 -11.10 -3.88 -1.46
CA TYR A 349 -10.66 -2.60 -0.91
C TYR A 349 -11.23 -1.45 -1.75
N HIS A 350 -11.86 -0.49 -1.05
CA HIS A 350 -12.32 0.74 -1.64
C HIS A 350 -12.36 1.82 -0.57
N PHE A 351 -11.85 3.01 -0.88
CA PHE A 351 -11.84 4.15 0.01
C PHE A 351 -12.63 5.30 -0.61
N ARG A 352 -13.65 5.79 0.10
CA ARG A 352 -14.50 6.91 -0.34
C ARG A 352 -14.28 8.20 0.46
N GLY A 353 -13.51 8.13 1.53
CA GLY A 353 -13.28 9.24 2.44
C GLY A 353 -12.29 10.27 1.89
N GLU A 354 -12.00 11.25 2.72
CA GLU A 354 -10.90 12.19 2.49
C GLU A 354 -9.61 11.66 3.11
N TYR A 355 -8.53 11.67 2.36
CA TYR A 355 -7.22 11.27 2.84
C TYR A 355 -6.58 12.39 3.67
N LYS A 356 -6.26 12.03 4.92
CA LYS A 356 -5.63 12.85 5.96
C LYS A 356 -4.34 12.12 6.38
N PRO A 357 -3.18 12.57 5.92
CA PRO A 357 -1.93 11.83 6.12
C PRO A 357 -1.40 11.83 7.56
N PHE A 358 -1.88 12.73 8.42
CA PHE A 358 -1.44 12.95 9.81
C PHE A 358 -2.55 12.72 10.81
#